data_AF-A0A7Y3KQL3-F1
#
_entry.id   AF-A0A7Y3KQL3-F1
#
_cell.length_a   1.000
_cell.length_b   1.000
_cell.length_c   1.000
_cell.angle_alpha   90.00
_cell.angle_beta   90.00
_cell.angle_gamma   90.00
#
_symmetry.space_group_name_H-M   'P 1'
#
loop_
_entity.id
_entity.type
_entity.pdbx_description
1 polymer ?
#
loop_
_entity_poly.entity_id
_entity_poly.type
_entity_poly.pdbx_seq_one_letter_code
_entity_poly.pdbx_strand_id
1 'polypeptide(L)'
;MSGRSHYDLVVIGAGSGGYAAARTARDLGASVGIVDRGPLGGLCILRGCMPSKALLASSDRVQAIRTAVALGITTGEPRVDMPYIA
;
A
#
# COMPACT_ATOMS: atom_id res chain seq x y z
N MET A 1 16.44 -25.43 -25.07
CA MET A 1 15.16 -25.38 -24.34
C MET A 1 14.38 -24.16 -24.82
N SER A 2 13.46 -24.31 -25.77
CA SER A 2 12.54 -23.22 -26.16
C SER A 2 11.11 -23.74 -26.07
N GLY A 3 10.58 -23.74 -24.84
CA GLY A 3 9.16 -23.94 -24.61
C GLY A 3 8.51 -22.57 -24.58
N ARG A 4 7.88 -22.16 -25.68
CA ARG A 4 7.04 -20.96 -25.70
C ARG A 4 5.88 -21.18 -24.73
N SER A 5 5.96 -20.56 -23.56
CA SER A 5 4.84 -20.53 -22.62
C SER A 5 3.81 -19.57 -23.19
N HIS A 6 2.70 -20.11 -23.68
CA HIS A 6 1.57 -19.29 -24.08
C HIS A 6 0.87 -18.78 -22.81
N TYR A 7 0.65 -17.47 -22.75
CA TYR A 7 -0.17 -16.82 -21.75
C TYR A 7 -1.40 -16.26 -22.46
N ASP A 8 -2.57 -16.47 -21.88
CA ASP A 8 -3.84 -15.88 -22.32
C ASP A 8 -3.87 -14.37 -22.01
N LEU A 9 -3.14 -13.92 -20.98
CA LEU A 9 -2.99 -12.52 -20.61
C LEU A 9 -1.59 -12.23 -20.08
N VAL A 10 -0.99 -11.14 -20.54
CA VAL A 10 0.22 -10.56 -19.94
C VAL A 10 -0.09 -9.15 -19.44
N VAL A 11 0.12 -8.92 -18.15
CA VAL A 11 -0.08 -7.61 -17.53
C VAL A 11 1.26 -6.92 -17.33
N ILE A 12 1.38 -5.69 -17.81
CA ILE A 12 2.55 -4.84 -17.61
C ILE A 12 2.28 -3.90 -16.44
N GLY A 13 3.00 -4.09 -15.34
CA GLY A 13 2.83 -3.39 -14.08
C GLY A 13 2.07 -4.21 -13.03
N ALA A 14 2.65 -4.35 -11.85
CA ALA A 14 2.12 -5.07 -10.68
C ALA A 14 1.61 -4.10 -9.59
N GLY A 15 1.18 -2.90 -10.00
CA GLY A 15 0.40 -2.00 -9.14
C GLY A 15 -1.01 -2.52 -8.90
N SER A 16 -1.82 -1.78 -8.14
CA SER A 16 -3.17 -2.20 -7.74
C SER A 16 -4.04 -2.67 -8.91
N GLY A 17 -4.06 -1.89 -10.01
CA GLY A 17 -4.84 -2.22 -11.20
C GLY A 17 -4.33 -3.46 -11.93
N GLY A 18 -3.01 -3.55 -12.14
CA GLY A 18 -2.42 -4.69 -12.84
C GLY A 18 -2.53 -5.99 -12.05
N TYR A 19 -2.31 -5.93 -10.73
CA TYR A 19 -2.53 -7.08 -9.87
C TYR A 19 -4.01 -7.51 -9.82
N ALA A 20 -4.95 -6.55 -9.74
CA ALA A 20 -6.38 -6.86 -9.76
C ALA A 20 -6.82 -7.50 -11.09
N ALA A 21 -6.35 -6.97 -12.22
CA ALA A 21 -6.63 -7.54 -13.54
C ALA A 21 -6.05 -8.95 -13.68
N ALA A 22 -4.79 -9.14 -13.25
CA ALA A 22 -4.13 -10.44 -13.31
C ALA A 22 -4.81 -11.48 -12.41
N ARG A 23 -5.20 -11.10 -11.20
CA ARG A 23 -5.95 -11.97 -10.27
C ARG A 23 -7.31 -12.34 -10.83
N THR A 24 -8.06 -11.37 -11.35
CA THR A 24 -9.38 -11.62 -11.93
C THR A 24 -9.30 -12.60 -13.10
N ALA A 25 -8.34 -12.40 -14.01
CA ALA A 25 -8.13 -13.31 -15.13
C ALA A 25 -7.69 -14.72 -14.67
N ARG A 26 -6.85 -14.81 -13.63
CA ARG A 26 -6.49 -16.09 -13.01
C ARG A 26 -7.69 -16.80 -12.38
N ASP A 27 -8.53 -16.08 -11.65
CA ASP A 27 -9.74 -16.63 -11.02
C ASP A 27 -10.74 -17.16 -12.07
N LEU A 28 -10.70 -16.63 -13.30
CA LEU A 28 -11.46 -17.11 -14.46
C LEU A 28 -10.77 -18.25 -15.24
N GLY A 29 -9.63 -18.76 -14.77
CA GLY A 29 -8.92 -19.90 -15.35
C GLY A 29 -7.89 -19.57 -16.43
N ALA A 30 -7.64 -18.29 -16.72
CA ALA A 30 -6.66 -17.89 -17.73
C ALA A 30 -5.22 -18.19 -17.27
N SER A 31 -4.33 -18.45 -18.23
CA SER A 31 -2.88 -18.41 -18.03
C SER A 31 -2.38 -16.97 -18.04
N VAL A 32 -2.02 -16.43 -16.88
CA VAL A 32 -1.61 -15.02 -16.71
C VAL A 32 -0.14 -14.89 -16.32
N GLY A 33 0.57 -13.98 -17.00
CA GLY A 33 1.90 -13.49 -16.63
C GLY A 33 1.84 -12.01 -16.22
N ILE A 34 2.68 -11.62 -15.26
CA ILE A 34 2.87 -10.21 -14.87
C ILE A 34 4.33 -9.83 -15.10
N VAL A 35 4.56 -8.67 -15.71
CA VAL A 35 5.88 -8.08 -15.89
C VAL A 35 5.93 -6.77 -15.13
N ASP A 36 6.78 -6.69 -14.12
CA ASP A 36 6.99 -5.48 -13.32
C ASP A 36 8.48 -5.35 -12.96
N ARG A 37 8.96 -4.11 -12.80
CA ARG A 37 10.35 -3.85 -12.41
C ARG A 37 10.62 -4.22 -10.95
N GLY A 38 9.57 -4.35 -10.15
CA GLY A 38 9.62 -4.59 -8.73
C GLY A 38 9.96 -3.34 -7.91
N PRO A 39 9.70 -3.37 -6.59
CA PRO A 39 8.92 -4.40 -5.88
C PRO A 39 7.42 -4.35 -6.24
N LEU A 40 6.72 -5.48 -6.06
CA LEU A 40 5.29 -5.60 -6.38
C LEU A 40 4.44 -4.73 -5.43
N GLY A 41 3.29 -4.26 -5.92
CA GLY A 41 2.34 -3.42 -5.17
C GLY A 41 2.20 -2.01 -5.74
N GLY A 42 3.17 -1.56 -6.54
CA GLY A 42 3.15 -0.28 -7.25
C GLY A 42 3.01 0.93 -6.33
N LEU A 43 2.62 2.07 -6.91
CA LEU A 43 2.61 3.36 -6.21
C LEU A 43 1.72 3.34 -4.96
N CYS A 44 0.46 2.92 -5.08
CA CYS A 44 -0.54 3.04 -4.01
C CYS A 44 -0.05 2.39 -2.70
N ILE A 45 0.49 1.17 -2.79
CA ILE A 45 0.92 0.39 -1.63
C ILE A 45 2.28 0.86 -1.13
N LEU A 46 3.23 1.12 -2.04
CA LEU A 46 4.63 1.28 -1.64
C LEU A 46 5.01 2.72 -1.34
N ARG A 47 4.41 3.69 -2.01
CA ARG A 47 4.81 5.12 -1.92
C ARG A 47 3.65 6.10 -2.08
N GLY A 48 2.42 5.65 -1.86
CA GLY A 48 1.20 6.40 -2.18
C GLY A 48 0.21 6.41 -1.03
N CYS A 49 -0.98 5.90 -1.28
CA CYS A 49 -2.10 5.95 -0.34
C CYS A 49 -1.79 5.24 0.98
N MET A 50 -1.19 4.05 0.94
CA MET A 50 -0.95 3.28 2.18
C MET A 50 0.06 3.98 3.12
N PRO A 51 1.26 4.39 2.68
CA PRO A 51 2.18 5.12 3.55
C PRO A 51 1.62 6.47 4.01
N SER A 52 0.96 7.22 3.12
CA SER A 52 0.37 8.51 3.50
C SER A 52 -0.73 8.37 4.55
N LYS A 53 -1.56 7.31 4.48
CA LYS A 53 -2.58 7.05 5.51
C LYS A 53 -1.99 6.57 6.83
N ALA A 54 -0.88 5.84 6.82
CA ALA A 54 -0.16 5.50 8.04
C ALA A 54 0.36 6.76 8.77
N LEU A 55 0.94 7.71 8.02
CA LEU A 55 1.38 9.00 8.55
C LEU A 55 0.20 9.83 9.10
N LEU A 56 -0.87 9.96 8.33
CA LEU A 56 -2.07 10.70 8.76
C LEU A 56 -2.67 10.12 10.04
N ALA A 57 -2.75 8.80 10.15
CA ALA A 57 -3.25 8.15 11.36
C ALA A 57 -2.42 8.52 12.60
N SER A 58 -1.08 8.59 12.48
CA SER A 58 -0.21 9.06 13.55
C SER A 58 -0.42 10.53 13.88
N SER A 59 -0.57 11.38 12.86
CA SER A 59 -0.88 12.81 13.03
C SER A 59 -2.20 13.03 13.77
N ASP A 60 -3.26 12.28 13.44
CA ASP A 60 -4.56 12.36 14.10
C ASP A 60 -4.45 12.05 15.60
N ARG A 61 -3.63 11.06 15.96
CA ARG A 61 -3.39 10.67 17.37
C ARG A 61 -2.62 11.73 18.13
N VAL A 62 -1.59 12.32 17.51
CA VAL A 62 -0.86 13.46 18.08
C VAL A 62 -1.80 14.63 18.33
N GLN A 63 -2.68 14.93 17.37
CA GLN A 63 -3.63 16.03 17.51
C GLN A 63 -4.64 15.75 18.63
N ALA A 64 -5.16 14.53 18.73
CA ALA A 64 -6.06 14.14 19.81
C ALA A 64 -5.41 14.28 21.20
N ILE A 65 -4.13 13.92 21.34
CA ILE A 65 -3.38 14.11 22.58
C ILE A 65 -3.24 15.61 22.90
N ARG A 66 -2.85 16.44 21.92
CA ARG A 66 -2.68 17.89 22.11
C ARG A 66 -3.97 18.59 22.55
N THR A 67 -5.12 18.13 22.08
CA THR A 67 -6.43 18.75 22.36
C THR A 67 -7.20 18.09 23.50
N ALA A 68 -6.65 17.04 24.12
CA ALA A 68 -7.32 16.24 25.16
C ALA A 68 -7.73 17.06 26.40
N VAL A 69 -7.05 18.19 26.66
CA VAL A 69 -7.36 19.09 27.78
C VAL A 69 -8.79 19.66 27.70
N ALA A 70 -9.33 19.84 26.50
CA ALA A 70 -10.71 20.30 26.30
C ALA A 70 -11.75 19.29 26.82
N LEU A 71 -11.35 18.03 27.02
CA LEU A 71 -12.15 16.95 27.59
C LEU A 71 -11.81 16.69 29.07
N GLY A 72 -11.03 17.56 29.71
CA GLY A 72 -10.56 17.39 31.08
C GLY A 72 -9.44 16.36 31.24
N ILE A 73 -8.81 15.91 30.15
CA ILE A 73 -7.70 14.95 30.19
C ILE A 73 -6.37 15.70 30.13
N THR A 74 -5.55 15.60 31.17
CA THR A 74 -4.22 16.20 31.20
C THR A 74 -3.18 15.25 30.60
N THR A 75 -2.43 15.71 29.59
CA THR A 75 -1.34 14.96 28.95
C THR A 75 -0.12 15.85 28.78
N GLY A 76 1.06 15.23 28.59
CA GLY A 76 2.27 15.93 28.16
C GLY A 76 2.34 16.10 26.64
N GLU A 77 3.35 16.83 26.19
CA GLU A 77 3.66 17.01 24.76
C GLU A 77 4.10 15.68 24.13
N PRO A 78 3.39 15.16 23.10
CA PRO A 78 3.74 13.89 22.48
C PRO A 78 5.06 13.99 21.69
N ARG A 79 5.95 13.01 21.89
CA ARG A 79 7.15 12.83 21.09
C ARG A 79 6.87 11.89 19.92
N VAL A 80 7.32 12.28 18.73
CA VAL A 80 7.13 11.51 17.49
C VAL A 80 8.49 11.00 17.02
N ASP A 81 8.62 9.67 16.91
CA ASP A 81 9.76 9.00 16.28
C ASP A 81 9.44 8.79 14.80
N MET A 82 9.93 9.69 13.94
CA MET A 82 9.66 9.63 12.51
C MET A 82 10.24 8.37 11.85
N PRO A 83 11.49 7.93 12.12
CA PRO A 83 12.01 6.65 11.64
C PRO A 83 11.17 5.42 12.00
N TYR A 84 10.45 5.42 13.12
CA TYR A 84 9.58 4.29 13.48
C TYR A 84 8.29 4.23 12.65
N ILE A 85 7.81 5.36 12.15
CA ILE A 85 6.50 5.49 11.47
C ILE A 85 6.65 5.49 9.92
N ALA A 86 7.85 5.79 9.42
CA ALA A 86 8.16 5.96 7.99
C ALA A 86 8.83 4.75 7.33
#